data_AF-A0A3B8VTE5-F1
#
_entry.id   AF-A0A3B8VTE5-F1
#
_cell.length_a   1.000
_cell.length_b   1.000
_cell.length_c   1.000
_cell.angle_alpha   90.00
_cell.angle_beta   90.00
_cell.angle_gamma   90.00
#
_symmetry.space_group_name_H-M   'P 1'
#
loop_
_entity.id
_entity.type
_entity.pdbx_description
1 polymer ?
#
loop_
_entity_poly.entity_id
_entity_poly.type
_entity_poly.pdbx_seq_one_letter_code
_entity_poly.pdbx_strand_id
1 'polypeptide(L)' 'EASWNYFDPILKLWNARTDIPLYGYPAGTWGPLESNLIMEKGHTWTNPCKNLTNTDLYCEL' A
#
# COMPACT_ATOMS: atom_id res chain seq x y z
N GLU A 1 -8.27 15.59 13.92
CA GLU A 1 -7.08 16.46 13.91
C GLU A 1 -5.74 15.75 13.78
N ALA A 2 -5.30 14.89 14.69
CA ALA A 2 -3.94 14.34 14.66
C ALA A 2 -3.54 13.64 13.33
N SER A 3 -4.48 12.99 12.64
CA SER A 3 -4.23 12.38 11.32
C SER A 3 -3.85 13.42 10.25
N TRP A 4 -4.45 14.60 10.27
CA TRP A 4 -4.20 15.64 9.27
C TRP A 4 -2.79 16.21 9.36
N ASN A 5 -2.19 16.22 10.55
CA ASN A 5 -0.78 16.59 10.73
C ASN A 5 0.18 15.71 9.90
N TYR A 6 -0.21 14.47 9.57
CA TYR A 6 0.59 13.57 8.74
C TYR A 6 0.21 13.63 7.26
N PHE A 7 -1.08 13.71 6.93
CA PHE A 7 -1.54 13.66 5.53
C PHE A 7 -1.45 14.99 4.79
N ASP A 8 -1.66 16.13 5.46
CA ASP A 8 -1.61 17.45 4.82
C ASP A 8 -0.28 17.73 4.12
N PRO A 9 0.90 17.45 4.72
CA PRO A 9 2.18 17.62 4.03
C PRO A 9 2.30 16.78 2.75
N ILE A 10 1.77 15.55 2.74
CA ILE A 10 1.81 14.64 1.59
C ILE A 10 0.95 15.21 0.44
N LEU A 11 -0.27 15.67 0.75
CA LEU A 11 -1.17 16.26 -0.22
C LEU A 11 -0.59 17.55 -0.83
N LYS A 12 0.01 18.41 0.01
CA LYS A 12 0.68 19.63 -0.46
C LYS A 12 1.84 19.31 -1.40
N LEU A 13 2.63 18.29 -1.09
CA LEU A 13 3.74 17.83 -1.93
C LEU A 13 3.23 17.34 -3.30
N TRP A 14 2.20 16.50 -3.33
CA TRP A 14 1.62 16.00 -4.58
C TRP A 14 1.02 17.11 -5.46
N ASN A 15 0.41 18.13 -4.85
CA ASN A 15 -0.11 19.28 -5.61
C ASN A 15 1.03 20.17 -6.18
N ALA A 16 2.17 20.25 -5.49
CA ALA A 16 3.28 21.10 -5.89
C ALA A 16 4.22 20.44 -6.93
N ARG A 17 4.21 19.11 -7.04
CA ARG A 17 5.15 18.34 -7.85
C ARG A 17 4.45 17.32 -8.73
N THR A 18 4.58 17.49 -10.05
CA THR A 18 4.04 16.57 -11.06
C THR A 18 5.03 15.48 -11.47
N ASP A 19 6.26 15.52 -10.97
CA ASP A 19 7.33 14.57 -11.30
C ASP A 19 7.37 13.35 -10.36
N ILE A 20 6.47 13.30 -9.37
CA ILE A 20 6.31 12.15 -8.49
C ILE A 20 5.61 11.03 -9.28
N PRO A 21 6.25 9.86 -9.45
CA PRO A 21 5.69 8.80 -10.27
C PRO A 21 4.43 8.21 -9.65
N LEU A 22 3.39 8.04 -10.47
CA LEU A 22 2.20 7.27 -10.12
C LEU A 22 2.36 5.85 -10.67
N TYR A 23 2.57 4.89 -9.77
CA TYR A 23 2.75 3.49 -10.13
C TYR A 23 1.41 2.79 -10.32
N GLY A 24 1.21 2.23 -11.52
CA GLY A 24 0.06 1.39 -11.83
C GLY A 24 0.28 -0.06 -11.43
N TYR A 25 -0.81 -0.81 -11.29
CA TYR A 25 -0.78 -2.24 -11.05
C TYR A 25 -2.04 -2.92 -11.60
N PRO A 26 -1.97 -4.19 -12.02
CA PRO A 26 -3.16 -4.91 -12.50
C PRO A 26 -4.18 -5.13 -11.38
N ALA A 27 -5.46 -5.02 -11.70
CA ALA A 27 -6.53 -5.36 -10.77
C ALA A 27 -6.41 -6.80 -10.27
N GLY A 28 -6.69 -7.03 -8.98
CA GLY A 28 -6.54 -8.34 -8.33
C GLY A 28 -5.11 -8.66 -7.85
N THR A 29 -4.16 -7.74 -8.02
CA THR A 29 -2.81 -7.86 -7.45
C THR A 29 -2.69 -7.07 -6.13
N TRP A 30 -1.57 -7.25 -5.43
CA TRP A 30 -1.29 -6.61 -4.13
C TRP A 30 -0.76 -5.17 -4.26
N GLY A 31 -0.84 -4.56 -5.44
CA GLY A 31 -0.32 -3.23 -5.71
C GLY A 31 0.96 -3.22 -6.56
N PRO A 32 1.58 -2.04 -6.73
CA PRO A 32 2.80 -1.89 -7.50
C PRO A 32 4.01 -2.51 -6.79
N LEU A 33 5.02 -2.96 -7.55
CA LEU A 33 6.22 -3.61 -6.98
C LEU A 33 7.00 -2.66 -6.07
N GLU A 34 6.92 -1.36 -6.34
CA GLU A 34 7.52 -0.29 -5.55
C GLU A 34 6.99 -0.24 -4.12
N SER A 35 5.77 -0.75 -3.87
CA SER A 35 5.24 -0.91 -2.51
C SER A 35 6.13 -1.83 -1.66
N ASN A 36 6.75 -2.86 -2.26
CA ASN A 36 7.67 -3.76 -1.55
C ASN A 36 8.98 -3.05 -1.17
N LEU A 37 9.40 -2.01 -1.90
CA LEU A 37 10.63 -1.27 -1.63
C LEU A 37 10.53 -0.39 -0.37
N ILE A 38 9.31 -0.06 0.05
CA ILE A 38 9.05 0.72 1.27
C ILE A 38 9.28 -0.14 2.53
N MET A 39 9.17 -1.47 2.41
CA MET A 39 9.38 -2.39 3.52
C MET A 39 10.86 -2.48 3.87
N GLU A 40 11.24 -2.04 5.07
CA GLU A 40 12.63 -2.08 5.53
C GLU A 40 13.03 -3.46 6.08
N LYS A 41 14.35 -3.68 6.23
CA LYS A 41 14.94 -4.79 7.01
C LYS A 41 14.49 -6.21 6.60
N GLY A 42 14.14 -6.39 5.32
CA GLY A 42 13.70 -7.69 4.80
C GLY A 42 12.29 -8.10 5.24
N HIS A 43 11.51 -7.17 5.79
CA HIS A 43 10.09 -7.39 6.01
C HIS A 43 9.33 -7.44 4.68
N THR A 44 8.25 -8.21 4.65
CA THR A 44 7.37 -8.33 3.50
C THR A 44 5.92 -8.14 3.95
N TRP A 45 5.06 -7.76 3.00
CA TRP A 45 3.62 -7.73 3.24
C TRP A 45 3.14 -9.12 3.67
N THR A 46 2.51 -9.19 4.83
CA THR A 46 1.94 -10.44 5.33
C THR A 46 0.58 -10.63 4.68
N ASN A 47 0.43 -11.70 3.90
CA ASN A 47 -0.88 -12.20 3.51
C ASN A 47 -1.33 -13.23 4.54
N PRO A 48 -2.32 -12.93 5.40
CA PRO A 48 -2.68 -13.76 6.54
C PRO A 48 -3.34 -15.10 6.19
N CYS A 49 -3.34 -15.57 4.94
CA CYS A 49 -3.02 -16.97 4.57
C CYS A 49 -3.26 -17.26 3.08
N LYS A 50 -2.39 -18.09 2.47
CA LYS A 50 -2.63 -18.72 1.15
C LYS A 50 -3.91 -19.58 1.09
N ASN A 51 -4.48 -19.94 2.25
CA ASN A 51 -5.66 -20.80 2.41
C ASN A 51 -6.84 -20.14 3.18
N LEU A 52 -6.72 -18.90 3.67
CA LEU A 52 -7.85 -18.20 4.35
C LEU A 52 -8.36 -16.95 3.60
N THR A 53 -7.70 -16.55 2.52
CA THR A 53 -8.38 -15.82 1.46
C THR A 53 -8.58 -16.81 0.33
N ASN A 54 -9.76 -17.40 0.22
CA ASN A 54 -10.28 -17.50 -1.14
C ASN A 54 -10.85 -16.08 -1.45
N THR A 55 -11.03 -15.56 -2.65
CA THR A 55 -11.78 -16.22 -3.70
C THR A 55 -12.94 -17.12 -3.19
N ASP A 56 -13.53 -17.08 -1.98
CA ASP A 56 -14.03 -16.02 -1.10
C ASP A 56 -14.06 -16.46 0.40
N LEU A 57 -14.21 -15.50 1.33
CA LEU A 57 -14.69 -15.59 2.74
C LEU A 57 -13.64 -15.76 3.87
N TYR A 58 -13.33 -14.60 4.51
CA TYR A 58 -12.87 -14.34 5.90
C TYR A 58 -11.95 -15.34 6.65
N CYS A 59 -10.83 -14.83 7.17
CA CYS A 59 -9.98 -15.55 8.13
C CYS A 59 -10.63 -15.69 9.51
N GLU A 60 -10.67 -16.90 10.06
CA GLU A 60 -10.90 -17.11 11.50
C GLU A 60 -9.57 -16.93 12.27
N LEU A 61 -9.63 -16.17 13.36
CA LEU A 61 -8.52 -15.83 14.27
C LEU A 61 -8.04 -17.05 15.07
#